data_AF-A0A3C1YAT6-F1
#
_entry.id   AF-A0A3C1YAT6-F1
#
_cell.length_a   1.000
_cell.length_b   1.000
_cell.length_c   1.000
_cell.angle_alpha   90.00
_cell.angle_beta   90.00
_cell.angle_gamma   90.00
#
_symmetry.space_group_name_H-M   'P 1'
#
loop_
_entity.id
_entity.type
_entity.pdbx_description
1 polymer ?
#
loop_
_entity_poly.entity_id
_entity_poly.type
_entity_poly.pdbx_seq_one_letter_code
_entity_poly.pdbx_strand_id
1 'polypeptide(L)'
;MESKFFVILGNQLFDPKILKKNNCNEVFMAEDYELCTYFKHHKLKLFLFLTAMREYRDELKNKSISVNYFELSNRKVNETYIDCLIKFLKDRGILEINIFEIEDTSFEKHFLKA
;
A
#
# COMPACT_ATOMS: atom_id res chain seq x y z
N MET A 1 -8.53 -22.72 -2.96
CA MET A 1 -8.46 -21.67 -1.93
C MET A 1 -8.77 -20.37 -2.61
N GLU A 2 -9.71 -19.60 -2.06
CA GLU A 2 -10.07 -18.29 -2.58
C GLU A 2 -8.88 -17.34 -2.44
N SER A 3 -8.59 -16.57 -3.50
CA SER A 3 -7.44 -15.68 -3.50
C SER A 3 -7.78 -14.40 -2.76
N LYS A 4 -6.79 -13.83 -2.07
CA LYS A 4 -7.00 -12.67 -1.20
C LYS A 4 -6.31 -11.43 -1.75
N PHE A 5 -7.06 -10.34 -1.78
CA PHE A 5 -6.55 -9.02 -2.09
C PHE A 5 -5.97 -8.38 -0.82
N PHE A 6 -4.76 -7.85 -0.91
CA PHE A 6 -4.06 -7.22 0.21
C PHE A 6 -3.81 -5.73 -0.03
N VAL A 7 -3.86 -4.93 1.01
CA VAL A 7 -3.32 -3.58 1.05
C VAL A 7 -1.97 -3.64 1.79
N ILE A 8 -0.92 -3.08 1.20
CA ILE A 8 0.42 -3.08 1.78
C ILE A 8 0.92 -1.65 1.94
N LEU A 9 1.19 -1.26 3.19
CA LEU A 9 1.77 0.04 3.53
C LEU A 9 3.30 0.03 3.43
N GLY A 10 3.92 1.22 3.40
CA GLY A 10 5.37 1.36 3.22
C GLY A 10 6.22 0.74 4.34
N ASN A 11 5.64 0.46 5.50
CA ASN A 11 6.28 -0.24 6.63
C ASN A 11 5.92 -1.74 6.71
N GLN A 12 5.15 -2.27 5.76
CA GLN A 12 4.65 -3.66 5.74
C GLN A 12 5.30 -4.50 4.62
N LEU A 13 6.56 -4.21 4.28
CA LEU A 13 7.31 -4.86 3.20
C LEU A 13 7.87 -6.24 3.65
N PHE A 14 6.98 -7.16 4.01
CA PHE A 14 7.30 -8.50 4.51
C PHE A 14 7.85 -9.43 3.41
N ASP A 15 8.55 -10.53 3.76
CA ASP A 15 8.96 -11.53 2.75
C ASP A 15 7.72 -12.03 1.95
N PRO A 16 7.74 -12.03 0.61
CA PRO A 16 6.62 -12.48 -0.22
C PRO A 16 6.09 -13.88 0.11
N LYS A 17 6.89 -14.74 0.75
CA LYS A 17 6.44 -16.05 1.28
C LYS A 17 5.33 -15.90 2.31
N ILE A 18 5.35 -14.85 3.14
CA ILE A 18 4.32 -14.57 4.14
C ILE A 18 3.00 -14.24 3.45
N LEU A 19 3.02 -13.43 2.39
CA LEU A 19 1.86 -13.12 1.56
C LEU A 19 1.28 -14.39 0.92
N LYS A 20 2.13 -15.21 0.29
CA LYS A 20 1.72 -16.47 -0.34
C LYS A 20 1.11 -17.46 0.66
N LYS A 21 1.69 -17.57 1.86
CA LYS A 21 1.15 -18.41 2.94
C LYS A 21 -0.26 -17.98 3.36
N ASN A 22 -0.58 -16.70 3.20
CA ASN A 22 -1.90 -16.13 3.46
C ASN A 22 -2.79 -16.07 2.20
N ASN A 23 -2.46 -16.82 1.14
CA ASN A 23 -3.21 -16.87 -0.12
C ASN A 23 -3.34 -15.51 -0.83
N CYS A 24 -2.40 -14.59 -0.62
CA CYS A 24 -2.35 -13.34 -1.37
C CYS A 24 -1.85 -13.58 -2.78
N ASN A 25 -2.59 -13.07 -3.77
CA ASN A 25 -2.20 -13.07 -5.18
C ASN A 25 -2.21 -11.69 -5.84
N GLU A 26 -2.82 -10.70 -5.19
CA GLU A 26 -2.89 -9.33 -5.68
C GLU A 26 -2.78 -8.36 -4.50
N VAL A 27 -1.99 -7.30 -4.68
CA VAL A 27 -1.82 -6.24 -3.69
C VAL A 27 -2.11 -4.86 -4.25
N PHE A 28 -2.51 -3.95 -3.37
CA PHE A 28 -2.49 -2.51 -3.57
C PHE A 28 -1.32 -1.89 -2.81
N MET A 29 -0.59 -1.02 -3.49
CA MET A 29 0.46 -0.19 -2.91
C MET A 29 0.38 1.21 -3.52
N ALA A 30 0.54 2.25 -2.70
CA ALA A 30 0.55 3.62 -3.20
C ALA A 30 1.54 4.47 -2.40
N GLU A 31 2.29 5.30 -3.12
CA GLU A 31 2.98 6.46 -2.58
C GLU A 31 1.94 7.58 -2.39
N ASP A 32 2.14 8.45 -1.38
CA ASP A 32 1.15 9.47 -1.05
C ASP A 32 1.81 10.78 -0.58
N TYR A 33 1.25 11.92 -1.03
CA TYR A 33 1.79 13.24 -0.74
C TYR A 33 1.59 13.64 0.72
N GLU A 34 0.42 13.39 1.30
CA GLU A 34 0.11 13.71 2.70
C GLU A 34 1.02 12.89 3.63
N LEU A 35 1.16 11.58 3.38
CA LEU A 35 2.06 10.71 4.15
C LEU A 35 3.55 11.07 3.98
N CYS A 36 3.91 11.79 2.91
CA CYS A 36 5.26 12.32 2.74
C CYS A 36 5.48 13.69 3.40
N THR A 37 4.41 14.38 3.84
CA THR A 37 4.46 15.79 4.26
C THR A 37 3.76 16.13 5.57
N TYR A 38 3.01 15.21 6.18
CA TYR A 38 2.34 15.39 7.48
C TYR A 38 3.30 15.75 8.61
N PHE A 39 4.56 15.30 8.50
CA PHE A 39 5.70 15.89 9.20
C PHE A 39 6.77 16.34 8.21
N LYS A 40 7.68 17.19 8.70
CA LYS A 40 8.92 17.53 7.97
C LYS A 40 9.92 16.37 8.05
N HIS A 41 9.64 15.30 7.31
CA HIS A 41 10.51 14.12 7.29
C HIS A 41 11.89 14.44 6.72
N HIS A 42 12.91 13.75 7.25
CA HIS A 42 14.25 13.82 6.68
C HIS A 42 14.25 13.25 5.26
N LYS A 43 14.99 13.88 4.33
CA LYS A 43 15.05 13.46 2.92
C LYS A 43 15.46 11.99 2.75
N LEU A 44 16.40 11.52 3.56
CA LEU A 44 16.83 10.11 3.56
C LEU A 44 15.73 9.14 4.03
N LYS A 45 14.84 9.57 4.93
CA LYS A 45 13.69 8.75 5.33
C LYS A 45 12.74 8.59 4.15
N LEU A 46 12.38 9.68 3.49
CA LEU A 46 11.52 9.64 2.30
C LEU A 46 12.14 8.77 1.20
N PHE A 47 13.44 8.96 0.92
CA PHE A 47 14.18 8.17 -0.05
C PHE A 47 14.17 6.68 0.28
N LEU A 48 14.42 6.31 1.55
CA LEU A 48 14.38 4.94 2.03
C LEU A 48 13.02 4.29 1.75
N PHE A 49 11.93 4.93 2.20
CA PHE A 49 10.59 4.36 2.06
C PHE A 49 10.17 4.22 0.60
N LEU A 50 10.31 5.28 -0.21
CA LEU A 50 9.89 5.25 -1.61
C LEU A 50 10.71 4.24 -2.42
N THR A 51 12.02 4.18 -2.22
CA THR A 51 12.88 3.20 -2.91
C THR A 51 12.54 1.78 -2.47
N ALA A 52 12.42 1.53 -1.17
CA ALA A 52 12.08 0.20 -0.66
C ALA A 52 10.71 -0.28 -1.17
N MET A 53 9.70 0.60 -1.25
CA MET A 53 8.40 0.25 -1.79
C MET A 53 8.45 -0.12 -3.28
N ARG A 54 9.28 0.56 -4.08
CA ARG A 54 9.44 0.28 -5.52
C ARG A 54 10.19 -1.02 -5.76
N GLU A 55 11.26 -1.26 -5.02
CA GLU A 55 12.00 -2.54 -5.06
C GLU A 55 11.08 -3.70 -4.63
N TYR A 56 10.29 -3.50 -3.58
CA TYR A 56 9.35 -4.50 -3.10
C TYR A 56 8.24 -4.81 -4.11
N ARG A 57 7.71 -3.80 -4.81
CA ARG A 57 6.78 -4.01 -5.96
C ARG A 57 7.40 -4.96 -6.99
N ASP A 58 8.67 -4.74 -7.33
CA ASP A 58 9.35 -5.55 -8.34
C ASP A 58 9.66 -6.95 -7.82
N GLU A 59 10.01 -7.09 -6.54
CA GLU A 59 10.12 -8.38 -5.86
C GLU A 59 8.79 -9.18 -5.90
N LEU A 60 7.67 -8.55 -5.55
CA LEU A 60 6.35 -9.17 -5.58
C LEU A 60 5.96 -9.67 -6.97
N LYS A 61 6.17 -8.84 -8.00
CA LYS A 61 5.95 -9.21 -9.40
C LYS A 61 6.79 -10.43 -9.80
N ASN A 62 8.07 -10.44 -9.42
CA ASN A 62 8.98 -11.57 -9.67
C ASN A 62 8.55 -12.85 -8.94
N LYS A 63 7.77 -12.73 -7.86
CA LYS A 63 7.16 -13.86 -7.16
C LYS A 63 5.73 -14.17 -7.64
N SER A 64 5.31 -13.60 -8.77
CA SER A 64 3.99 -13.83 -9.37
C SER A 64 2.81 -13.37 -8.50
N ILE A 65 3.03 -12.31 -7.72
CA ILE A 65 1.96 -11.56 -7.04
C ILE A 65 1.65 -10.34 -7.89
N SER A 66 0.39 -10.14 -8.26
CA SER A 66 -0.05 -8.96 -8.99
C SER A 66 0.06 -7.72 -8.10
N VAL A 67 0.55 -6.61 -8.64
CA VAL A 67 0.77 -5.38 -7.86
C VAL A 67 0.13 -4.18 -8.57
N ASN A 68 -0.88 -3.60 -7.93
CA ASN A 68 -1.44 -2.31 -8.31
C ASN A 68 -0.66 -1.22 -7.58
N TYR A 69 0.34 -0.65 -8.27
CA TYR A 69 1.25 0.33 -7.68
C TYR A 69 0.98 1.74 -8.21
N PHE A 70 0.78 2.69 -7.30
CA PHE A 70 0.57 4.10 -7.63
C PHE A 70 1.78 4.93 -7.17
N GLU A 71 2.65 5.27 -8.12
CA GLU A 71 3.80 6.16 -7.87
C GLU A 71 3.34 7.60 -7.61
N LEU A 72 4.10 8.35 -6.82
CA LEU A 72 3.77 9.71 -6.40
C LEU A 72 3.58 10.65 -7.60
N SER A 73 4.32 10.44 -8.69
CA SER A 73 4.18 11.17 -9.97
C SER A 73 2.83 10.96 -10.65
N ASN A 74 2.14 9.86 -10.36
CA ASN A 74 0.80 9.53 -10.87
C ASN A 74 -0.32 9.94 -9.91
N ARG A 75 0.02 10.45 -8.72
CA ARG A 75 -0.93 10.87 -7.68
C ARG A 75 -1.33 12.33 -7.84
N LYS A 76 -2.54 12.66 -7.38
CA LYS A 76 -2.94 14.06 -7.20
C LYS A 76 -2.51 14.54 -5.81
N VAL A 77 -2.00 15.76 -5.73
CA VAL A 77 -1.50 16.36 -4.46
C VAL A 77 -2.58 16.38 -3.37
N ASN A 78 -3.84 16.57 -3.75
CA ASN A 78 -4.97 16.69 -2.81
C ASN A 78 -5.77 15.39 -2.66
N GLU A 79 -5.30 14.27 -3.22
CA GLU A 79 -5.96 12.96 -3.09
C GLU A 79 -5.22 12.17 -2.01
N THR A 80 -5.90 11.88 -0.91
CA THR A 80 -5.33 11.13 0.21
C THR A 80 -5.10 9.67 -0.16
N TYR A 81 -4.26 8.96 0.61
CA TYR A 81 -4.02 7.53 0.42
C TYR A 81 -5.35 6.75 0.38
N ILE A 82 -6.23 7.05 1.34
CA ILE A 82 -7.53 6.39 1.51
C ILE A 82 -8.45 6.69 0.33
N ASP A 83 -8.52 7.93 -0.15
CA ASP A 83 -9.37 8.29 -1.30
C ASP A 83 -9.01 7.48 -2.55
N CYS A 84 -7.71 7.36 -2.83
CA CYS A 84 -7.23 6.58 -3.96
C CYS A 84 -7.52 5.09 -3.79
N LEU A 85 -7.33 4.54 -2.59
CA LEU A 85 -7.68 3.16 -2.29
C LEU A 85 -9.18 2.91 -2.52
N ILE A 86 -10.05 3.73 -1.92
CA ILE A 86 -11.52 3.61 -2.06
C ILE A 86 -11.92 3.71 -3.52
N LYS A 87 -11.37 4.67 -4.26
CA LYS A 87 -11.64 4.81 -5.69
C LYS A 87 -11.23 3.56 -6.46
N PHE A 88 -10.01 3.07 -6.24
CA PHE A 88 -9.53 1.84 -6.87
C PHE A 88 -10.43 0.62 -6.57
N LEU A 89 -10.81 0.44 -5.30
CA LEU A 89 -11.66 -0.68 -4.88
C LEU A 89 -13.04 -0.60 -5.53
N LYS A 90 -13.65 0.59 -5.57
CA LYS A 90 -14.95 0.83 -6.24
C LYS A 90 -14.87 0.56 -7.75
N ASP A 91 -13.84 1.08 -8.41
CA ASP A 91 -13.64 0.90 -9.85
C ASP A 91 -13.45 -0.59 -10.22
N ARG A 92 -12.89 -1.38 -9.30
CA ARG A 92 -12.63 -2.83 -9.48
C ARG A 92 -13.73 -3.74 -8.92
N GLY A 93 -14.71 -3.19 -8.19
CA GLY A 93 -15.73 -3.97 -7.50
C GLY A 93 -15.20 -4.89 -6.39
N ILE A 94 -14.10 -4.51 -5.73
CA ILE A 94 -13.50 -5.28 -4.63
C ILE A 94 -14.23 -4.95 -3.32
N LEU A 95 -14.81 -5.97 -2.69
CA LEU A 95 -15.62 -5.83 -1.48
C LEU A 95 -14.85 -6.11 -0.18
N GLU A 96 -13.78 -6.89 -0.26
CA GLU A 96 -12.98 -7.30 0.89
C GLU A 96 -11.50 -7.06 0.64
N ILE A 97 -10.82 -6.55 1.66
CA ILE A 97 -9.38 -6.35 1.66
C ILE A 97 -8.78 -7.03 2.89
N ASN A 98 -7.51 -7.42 2.77
CA ASN A 98 -6.71 -7.90 3.88
C ASN A 98 -5.57 -6.91 4.12
N ILE A 99 -5.29 -6.59 5.37
CA ILE A 99 -4.21 -5.67 5.74
C ILE A 99 -3.55 -6.21 7.00
N PHE A 100 -2.24 -6.01 7.12
CA PHE A 100 -1.55 -6.24 8.38
C PHE A 100 -1.89 -5.13 9.37
N GLU A 101 -1.63 -5.36 10.65
CA GLU A 101 -1.84 -4.37 11.71
C GLU A 101 -1.21 -3.01 11.33
N ILE A 102 -1.98 -1.94 11.52
CA ILE A 102 -1.53 -0.57 11.28
C ILE A 102 -0.97 -0.05 12.60
N GLU A 103 0.36 0.13 12.67
CA GLU A 103 1.04 0.58 13.87
C GLU A 103 0.68 2.02 14.28
N ASP A 104 0.48 2.91 13.31
CA ASP A 104 0.10 4.29 13.58
C ASP A 104 -1.39 4.37 13.95
N THR A 105 -1.66 4.51 15.24
CA THR A 105 -3.03 4.59 15.79
C THR A 105 -3.86 5.74 15.23
N SER A 106 -3.23 6.86 14.81
CA SER A 106 -3.95 7.98 14.21
C SER A 106 -4.39 7.61 12.80
N PHE A 107 -3.47 7.06 12.00
CA PHE A 107 -3.76 6.60 10.65
C PHE A 107 -4.77 5.44 10.65
N GLU A 108 -4.62 4.47 11.55
CA GLU A 108 -5.56 3.34 11.72
C GLU A 108 -6.99 3.83 11.96
N LYS A 109 -7.17 4.79 12.87
CA LYS A 109 -8.49 5.37 13.15
C LYS A 109 -9.10 6.07 11.94
N HIS A 110 -8.29 6.73 11.11
CA HIS A 110 -8.77 7.32 9.86
C HIS A 110 -9.13 6.24 8.84
N PHE A 111 -8.28 5.22 8.70
CA PHE A 111 -8.48 4.10 7.78
C PHE A 111 -9.76 3.32 8.06
N LEU A 112 -10.06 3.04 9.34
CA LEU A 112 -11.25 2.27 9.74
C LEU A 112 -12.57 3.08 9.71
N LYS A 113 -12.51 4.40 9.61
CA LYS A 113 -13.70 5.27 9.58
C LYS A 113 -14.17 5.62 8.17
N ALA A 114 -13.32 5.41 7.17
CA ALA A 114 -13.56 5.79 5.78
C ALA A 114 -14.46 4.77 5.05
#